data_AF-A0A7S3D1C1-F1
#
_entry.id   AF-A0A7S3D1C1-F1
#
_cell.length_a   1.000
_cell.length_b   1.000
_cell.length_c   1.000
_cell.angle_alpha   90.00
_cell.angle_beta   90.00
_cell.angle_gamma   90.00
#
_symmetry.space_group_name_H-M   'P 1'
#
loop_
_entity.id
_entity.type
_entity.pdbx_description
1 polymer ?
#
loop_
_entity_poly.entity_id
_entity_poly.type
_entity_poly.pdbx_seq_one_letter_code
_entity_poly.pdbx_strand_id
1 'polypeptide(L)'
;MDSDYLKNSVGDALASALASAAAARPEDAVQYVGEYLLKHVDNENYKATLTEEELKKEKERDAAEAEAQAARSEADNKKQMKELSLEKIRLAETVEGAFEAAIACVKDNTAAKGAYIAVVEDEEEGEAPQEEKPAETEEGEEGEKKEDEKEKEIPLKPVSASATLRYVEADADNEFVIGSTLSRADGPVSFSAVDSDEAVFVSNVLANLPSIHFFRREKPGSYACYPIRNAKREAEAIMGIDTMGFDTAPFSEDDLAYFARVRDELASQISSISAKAEEASKELSSSIGEELQGAEVTDEDDVAAIEEKSKKKEGQLAAIRSIIEQKLDADKISEIKRSKAATKKVHQVIAAATFIVRMNKTNKVPKEIISDWSVLRQHIGDASDFISSVLAYDPAGKRYKRAFTLAKSAIKGEKHKRERWNIEDAKGGRVVQDILSLSTFHAHLSLCRSHSRQGKQSQCRCRTPLPVGDYLHRCLGQGCSYPSKEEGRW
;
A
#
# COMPACT_ATOMS: atom_id res chain seq x y z
N MET A 1 69.17 -24.22 59.39
CA MET A 1 68.21 -23.09 59.34
C MET A 1 68.88 -21.87 58.73
N ASP A 2 69.87 -21.25 59.36
CA ASP A 2 70.51 -20.05 58.77
C ASP A 2 71.30 -20.34 57.48
N SER A 3 71.96 -21.51 57.41
CA SER A 3 72.67 -21.92 56.19
C SER A 3 71.74 -22.13 55.00
N ASP A 4 70.53 -22.63 55.22
CA ASP A 4 69.56 -22.89 54.16
C ASP A 4 68.95 -21.59 53.66
N TYR A 5 68.69 -20.65 54.58
CA TYR A 5 68.27 -19.29 54.24
C TYR A 5 69.30 -18.59 53.35
N LEU A 6 70.58 -18.59 53.75
CA LEU A 6 71.64 -17.95 52.95
C LEU A 6 71.84 -18.58 51.58
N LYS A 7 71.77 -19.92 51.49
CA LYS A 7 71.85 -20.63 50.20
C LYS A 7 70.71 -20.25 49.28
N ASN A 8 69.48 -20.20 49.78
CA ASN A 8 68.29 -19.93 48.97
C ASN A 8 68.12 -18.45 48.62
N SER A 9 68.63 -17.52 49.44
CA SER A 9 68.44 -16.08 49.20
C SER A 9 69.56 -15.43 48.39
N VAL A 10 70.82 -15.83 48.58
CA VAL A 10 71.97 -15.17 47.92
C VAL A 10 72.92 -16.14 47.23
N GLY A 11 72.72 -17.45 47.38
CA GLY A 11 73.65 -18.47 46.93
C GLY A 11 73.97 -18.37 45.43
N ASP A 12 72.95 -18.31 44.59
CA ASP A 12 73.12 -18.33 43.12
C ASP A 12 73.73 -17.03 42.58
N ALA A 13 73.25 -15.88 43.05
CA ALA A 13 73.77 -14.56 42.67
C ALA A 13 75.23 -14.39 43.12
N LEU A 14 75.54 -14.79 44.36
CA LEU A 14 76.91 -14.72 44.91
C LEU A 14 77.85 -15.71 44.19
N ALA A 15 77.40 -16.93 43.90
CA ALA A 15 78.18 -17.90 43.14
C ALA A 15 78.50 -17.39 41.72
N SER A 16 77.54 -16.78 41.04
CA SER A 16 77.72 -16.17 39.72
C SER A 16 78.67 -14.98 39.76
N ALA A 17 78.56 -14.12 40.79
CA ALA A 17 79.46 -12.99 41.00
C ALA A 17 80.90 -13.44 41.23
N LEU A 18 81.11 -14.46 42.09
CA LEU A 18 82.41 -15.03 42.38
C LEU A 18 83.02 -15.72 41.14
N ALA A 19 82.21 -16.44 40.35
CA ALA A 19 82.64 -17.01 39.08
C ALA A 19 83.09 -15.93 38.07
N SER A 20 82.34 -14.83 37.97
CA SER A 20 82.70 -13.69 37.12
C SER A 20 83.99 -13.00 37.58
N ALA A 21 84.14 -12.78 38.89
CA ALA A 21 85.34 -12.18 39.47
C ALA A 21 86.58 -13.06 39.23
N ALA A 22 86.45 -14.38 39.39
CA ALA A 22 87.54 -15.33 39.12
C ALA A 22 88.00 -15.31 37.65
N ALA A 23 87.06 -15.11 36.71
CA ALA A 23 87.35 -15.00 35.29
C ALA A 23 87.99 -13.65 34.92
N ALA A 24 87.47 -12.55 35.44
CA ALA A 24 87.90 -11.19 35.10
C ALA A 24 89.22 -10.77 35.79
N ARG A 25 89.54 -11.35 36.95
CA ARG A 25 90.72 -11.03 37.79
C ARG A 25 90.89 -9.50 38.03
N PRO A 26 89.87 -8.83 38.59
CA PRO A 26 89.94 -7.39 38.88
C PRO A 26 90.99 -7.08 39.95
N GLU A 27 91.49 -5.83 39.98
CA GLU A 27 92.43 -5.37 41.00
C GLU A 27 91.79 -5.33 42.41
N ASP A 28 90.50 -4.97 42.50
CA ASP A 28 89.68 -5.06 43.71
C ASP A 28 88.51 -6.04 43.50
N ALA A 29 88.67 -7.26 43.98
CA ALA A 29 87.66 -8.31 43.86
C ALA A 29 86.40 -8.05 44.69
N VAL A 30 86.50 -7.33 45.82
CA VAL A 30 85.35 -7.07 46.69
C VAL A 30 84.47 -5.99 46.08
N GLN A 31 85.07 -4.90 45.58
CA GLN A 31 84.34 -3.86 44.87
C GLN A 31 83.66 -4.44 43.62
N TYR A 32 84.37 -5.25 42.83
CA TYR A 32 83.81 -5.87 41.62
C TYR A 32 82.61 -6.76 41.94
N VAL A 33 82.68 -7.60 42.98
CA VAL A 33 81.54 -8.45 43.40
C VAL A 33 80.37 -7.58 43.87
N GLY A 34 80.63 -6.48 44.60
CA GLY A 34 79.59 -5.53 45.01
C GLY A 34 78.86 -4.89 43.84
N GLU A 35 79.60 -4.36 42.86
CA GLU A 35 79.03 -3.78 41.63
C GLU A 35 78.28 -4.83 40.79
N TYR A 36 78.80 -6.06 40.73
CA TYR A 36 78.14 -7.16 40.04
C TYR A 36 76.78 -7.49 40.67
N LEU A 37 76.71 -7.61 42.00
CA LEU A 37 75.47 -7.93 42.70
C LEU A 37 74.42 -6.82 42.55
N LEU A 38 74.82 -5.54 42.56
CA LEU A 38 73.92 -4.43 42.25
C LEU A 38 73.35 -4.54 40.82
N LYS A 39 74.23 -4.77 39.84
CA LYS A 39 73.81 -4.97 38.45
C LYS A 39 72.93 -6.21 38.26
N HIS A 40 73.16 -7.27 39.03
CA HIS A 40 72.32 -8.46 39.01
C HIS A 40 70.88 -8.15 39.42
N VAL A 41 70.71 -7.43 40.53
CA VAL A 41 69.38 -6.99 41.01
C VAL A 41 68.71 -6.06 40.00
N ASP A 42 69.44 -5.12 39.41
CA ASP A 42 68.90 -4.23 38.37
C ASP A 42 68.41 -5.02 37.14
N ASN A 43 69.18 -6.03 36.71
CA ASN A 43 68.79 -6.90 35.59
C ASN A 43 67.55 -7.76 35.91
N GLU A 44 67.42 -8.25 37.14
CA GLU A 44 66.24 -9.01 37.56
C GLU A 44 64.98 -8.12 37.61
N ASN A 45 65.11 -6.92 38.18
CA ASN A 45 64.03 -5.93 38.18
C ASN A 45 63.63 -5.54 36.74
N TYR A 46 64.61 -5.32 35.85
CA TYR A 46 64.34 -5.02 34.46
C TYR A 46 63.60 -6.16 33.75
N LYS A 47 64.02 -7.41 33.95
CA LYS A 47 63.30 -8.58 33.42
C LYS A 47 61.86 -8.66 33.94
N ALA A 48 61.64 -8.43 35.23
CA ALA A 48 60.30 -8.40 35.81
C ALA A 48 59.44 -7.32 35.13
N THR A 49 59.96 -6.10 34.97
CA THR A 49 59.23 -5.01 34.27
C THR A 49 58.92 -5.34 32.81
N LEU A 50 59.84 -5.96 32.08
CA LEU A 50 59.59 -6.39 30.70
C LEU A 50 58.46 -7.44 30.63
N THR A 51 58.45 -8.43 31.52
CA THR A 51 57.38 -9.43 31.54
C THR A 51 56.02 -8.82 31.89
N GLU A 52 55.97 -7.84 32.80
CA GLU A 52 54.73 -7.13 33.11
C GLU A 52 54.23 -6.28 31.94
N GLU A 53 55.14 -5.60 31.22
CA GLU A 53 54.80 -4.83 30.03
C GLU A 53 54.32 -5.72 28.87
N GLU A 54 54.95 -6.87 28.66
CA GLU A 54 54.52 -7.86 27.67
C GLU A 54 53.12 -8.39 28.00
N LEU A 55 52.86 -8.75 29.26
CA LEU A 55 51.54 -9.18 29.71
C LEU A 55 50.47 -8.08 29.59
N LYS A 56 50.83 -6.81 29.81
CA LYS A 56 49.90 -5.68 29.60
C LYS A 56 49.58 -5.50 28.12
N LYS A 57 50.59 -5.53 27.24
CA LYS A 57 50.41 -5.43 25.79
C LYS A 57 49.59 -6.59 25.23
N GLU A 58 49.80 -7.81 25.71
CA GLU A 58 49.00 -8.97 25.32
C GLU A 58 47.53 -8.78 25.70
N LYS A 59 47.24 -8.36 26.94
CA LYS A 59 45.88 -8.06 27.39
C LYS A 59 45.20 -6.93 26.59
N GLU A 60 45.94 -5.88 26.24
CA GLU A 60 45.42 -4.80 25.41
C GLU A 60 45.11 -5.27 23.98
N ARG A 61 45.93 -6.16 23.41
CA ARG A 61 45.68 -6.77 22.10
C ARG A 61 44.46 -7.68 22.12
N ASP A 62 44.33 -8.54 23.13
CA ASP A 62 43.19 -9.44 23.27
C ASP A 62 41.89 -8.64 23.46
N ALA A 63 41.93 -7.55 24.24
CA ALA A 63 40.78 -6.66 24.43
C ALA A 63 40.38 -5.96 23.12
N ALA A 64 41.36 -5.45 22.36
CA ALA A 64 41.10 -4.80 21.07
C ALA A 64 40.59 -5.80 20.01
N GLU A 65 41.09 -7.03 20.00
CA GLU A 65 40.60 -8.08 19.09
C GLU A 65 39.18 -8.52 19.45
N ALA A 66 38.87 -8.68 20.73
CA ALA A 66 37.52 -9.00 21.20
C ALA A 66 36.51 -7.89 20.84
N GLU A 67 36.87 -6.61 21.02
CA GLU A 67 36.03 -5.48 20.62
C GLU A 67 35.83 -5.43 19.10
N ALA A 68 36.90 -5.64 18.32
CA ALA A 68 36.79 -5.71 16.86
C ALA A 68 35.92 -6.88 16.38
N GLN A 69 36.00 -8.04 17.04
CA GLN A 69 35.16 -9.20 16.74
C GLN A 69 33.70 -8.94 17.10
N ALA A 70 33.42 -8.32 18.25
CA ALA A 70 32.08 -7.92 18.65
C ALA A 70 31.47 -6.96 17.63
N ALA A 71 32.19 -5.90 17.25
CA ALA A 71 31.73 -4.93 16.25
C ALA A 71 31.47 -5.58 14.87
N ARG A 72 32.30 -6.54 14.44
CA ARG A 72 32.05 -7.32 13.20
C ARG A 72 30.79 -8.16 13.30
N SER A 73 30.59 -8.87 14.42
CA SER A 73 29.41 -9.71 14.62
C SER A 73 28.12 -8.90 14.67
N GLU A 74 28.13 -7.70 15.28
CA GLU A 74 26.99 -6.79 15.28
C GLU A 74 26.68 -6.26 13.88
N ALA A 75 27.72 -5.90 13.11
CA ALA A 75 27.56 -5.46 11.73
C ALA A 75 26.98 -6.56 10.83
N ASP A 76 27.43 -7.81 11.00
CA ASP A 76 26.93 -8.96 10.24
C ASP A 76 25.50 -9.33 10.63
N ASN A 77 25.16 -9.30 11.93
CA ASN A 77 23.79 -9.48 12.41
C ASN A 77 22.86 -8.40 11.82
N LYS A 78 23.29 -7.13 11.79
CA LYS A 78 22.51 -6.04 11.18
C LYS A 78 22.29 -6.27 9.68
N LYS A 79 23.29 -6.77 8.95
CA LYS A 79 23.14 -7.13 7.53
C LYS A 79 22.16 -8.29 7.33
N GLN A 80 22.22 -9.32 8.17
CA GLN A 80 21.29 -10.46 8.10
C GLN A 80 19.85 -10.02 8.37
N MET A 81 19.64 -9.17 9.38
CA MET A 81 18.30 -8.62 9.67
C MET A 81 17.75 -7.79 8.50
N LYS A 82 18.60 -6.99 7.85
CA LYS A 82 18.25 -6.26 6.63
C LYS A 82 17.80 -7.20 5.51
N GLU A 83 18.53 -8.28 5.26
CA GLU A 83 18.17 -9.25 4.21
C GLU A 83 16.86 -10.00 4.53
N LEU A 84 16.67 -10.40 5.79
CA LEU A 84 15.40 -11.03 6.23
C LEU A 84 14.20 -10.10 6.06
N SER A 85 14.38 -8.78 6.22
CA SER A 85 13.31 -7.81 5.96
C SER A 85 13.01 -7.65 4.46
N LEU A 86 14.01 -7.78 3.57
CA LEU A 86 13.78 -7.82 2.12
C LEU A 86 13.06 -9.10 1.69
N GLU A 87 13.36 -10.23 2.32
CA GLU A 87 12.67 -11.50 2.04
C GLU A 87 11.16 -11.42 2.32
N LYS A 88 10.71 -10.61 3.28
CA LYS A 88 9.27 -10.36 3.51
C LYS A 88 8.58 -9.72 2.31
N ILE A 89 9.28 -8.86 1.57
CA ILE A 89 8.76 -8.26 0.33
C ILE A 89 8.62 -9.35 -0.74
N ARG A 90 9.65 -10.21 -0.91
CA ARG A 90 9.64 -11.35 -1.85
C ARG A 90 8.51 -12.35 -1.58
N LEU A 91 8.14 -12.53 -0.33
CA LEU A 91 7.12 -13.49 0.09
C LEU A 91 5.69 -12.92 0.00
N ALA A 92 5.51 -11.64 -0.27
CA ALA A 92 4.19 -11.04 -0.37
C ALA A 92 3.41 -11.57 -1.58
N GLU A 93 2.19 -12.06 -1.38
CA GLU A 93 1.35 -12.61 -2.46
C GLU A 93 0.50 -11.55 -3.16
N THR A 94 0.26 -10.41 -2.51
CA THR A 94 -0.54 -9.29 -3.01
C THR A 94 0.29 -8.01 -3.09
N VAL A 95 -0.13 -7.08 -3.94
CA VAL A 95 0.57 -5.79 -4.12
C VAL A 95 0.51 -4.97 -2.84
N GLU A 96 -0.66 -4.97 -2.16
CA GLU A 96 -0.86 -4.32 -0.87
C GLU A 96 0.06 -4.93 0.20
N GLY A 97 0.17 -6.26 0.26
CA GLY A 97 1.09 -6.92 1.19
C GLY A 97 2.56 -6.58 0.91
N ALA A 98 2.93 -6.40 -0.37
CA ALA A 98 4.28 -5.97 -0.74
C ALA A 98 4.54 -4.51 -0.33
N PHE A 99 3.55 -3.63 -0.46
CA PHE A 99 3.62 -2.23 0.01
C PHE A 99 3.79 -2.15 1.53
N GLU A 100 2.97 -2.85 2.30
CA GLU A 100 3.08 -2.91 3.77
C GLU A 100 4.46 -3.42 4.20
N ALA A 101 4.94 -4.51 3.58
CA ALA A 101 6.25 -5.09 3.87
C ALA A 101 7.39 -4.12 3.54
N ALA A 102 7.32 -3.39 2.43
CA ALA A 102 8.32 -2.42 2.03
C ALA A 102 8.40 -1.23 3.00
N ILE A 103 7.26 -0.68 3.42
CA ILE A 103 7.20 0.40 4.41
C ILE A 103 7.83 -0.04 5.74
N ALA A 104 7.45 -1.21 6.24
CA ALA A 104 8.03 -1.77 7.47
C ALA A 104 9.55 -1.99 7.31
N CYS A 105 9.97 -2.53 6.17
CA CYS A 105 11.38 -2.79 5.87
C CYS A 105 12.24 -1.52 5.92
N VAL A 106 11.77 -0.40 5.35
CA VAL A 106 12.51 0.88 5.39
C VAL A 106 12.50 1.49 6.80
N LYS A 107 11.36 1.49 7.49
CA LYS A 107 11.25 2.01 8.86
C LYS A 107 12.19 1.30 9.84
N ASP A 108 12.28 -0.03 9.77
CA ASP A 108 13.06 -0.82 10.72
C ASP A 108 14.58 -0.71 10.49
N ASN A 109 15.01 -0.32 9.28
CA ASN A 109 16.41 -0.45 8.85
C ASN A 109 17.07 0.86 8.43
N THR A 110 16.34 1.98 8.50
CA THR A 110 16.83 3.33 8.17
C THR A 110 16.46 4.34 9.25
N ALA A 111 16.95 5.57 9.12
CA ALA A 111 16.55 6.69 9.98
C ALA A 111 15.17 7.30 9.65
N ALA A 112 14.37 6.69 8.76
CA ALA A 112 13.09 7.24 8.31
C ALA A 112 12.08 7.36 9.46
N LYS A 113 11.49 8.55 9.61
CA LYS A 113 10.37 8.81 10.53
C LYS A 113 9.03 8.70 9.84
N GLY A 114 8.97 8.88 8.53
CA GLY A 114 7.79 8.64 7.70
C GLY A 114 8.14 7.76 6.51
N ALA A 115 7.22 6.86 6.14
CA ALA A 115 7.28 6.07 4.93
C ALA A 115 5.87 5.85 4.37
N TYR A 116 5.72 6.05 3.06
CA TYR A 116 4.42 5.99 2.38
C TYR A 116 4.58 5.64 0.90
N ILE A 117 3.51 5.11 0.33
CA ILE A 117 3.43 4.73 -1.08
C ILE A 117 2.19 5.40 -1.70
N ALA A 118 2.40 6.01 -2.86
CA ALA A 118 1.34 6.57 -3.67
C ALA A 118 1.31 5.92 -5.05
N VAL A 119 0.12 5.60 -5.53
CA VAL A 119 -0.13 5.05 -6.87
C VAL A 119 -0.32 6.22 -7.85
N VAL A 120 0.23 6.08 -9.05
CA VAL A 120 0.03 7.02 -10.15
C VAL A 120 -1.36 6.75 -10.75
N GLU A 121 -2.29 7.67 -10.56
CA GLU A 121 -3.62 7.63 -11.19
C GLU A 121 -3.63 8.63 -12.36
N ASP A 122 -3.67 8.11 -13.59
CA ASP A 122 -3.98 8.90 -14.76
C ASP A 122 -5.49 9.19 -14.75
N GLU A 123 -5.88 10.47 -14.73
CA GLU A 123 -7.26 10.83 -15.08
C GLU A 123 -7.42 10.46 -16.55
N GLU A 124 -8.11 9.34 -16.81
CA GLU A 124 -8.64 9.03 -18.14
C GLU A 124 -9.48 10.24 -18.57
N GLU A 125 -8.86 11.14 -19.33
CA GLU A 125 -9.54 12.24 -20.00
C GLU A 125 -10.63 11.58 -20.83
N GLY A 126 -11.86 11.63 -20.31
CA GLY A 126 -12.98 10.85 -20.83
C GLY A 126 -13.02 11.02 -22.33
N GLU A 127 -12.79 9.91 -23.06
CA GLU A 127 -12.51 9.87 -24.49
C GLU A 127 -13.26 10.99 -25.21
N ALA A 128 -12.55 12.08 -25.48
CA ALA A 128 -13.08 13.09 -26.37
C ALA A 128 -13.36 12.35 -27.69
N PRO A 129 -14.60 12.39 -28.21
CA PRO A 129 -15.01 11.55 -29.33
C PRO A 129 -13.97 11.68 -30.44
N GLN A 130 -13.26 10.57 -30.70
CA GLN A 130 -12.21 10.54 -31.71
C GLN A 130 -12.84 10.90 -33.05
N GLU A 131 -12.48 12.09 -33.55
CA GLU A 131 -12.80 12.51 -34.90
C GLU A 131 -12.01 11.58 -35.83
N GLU A 132 -12.70 10.60 -36.42
CA GLU A 132 -12.15 9.57 -37.31
C GLU A 132 -11.30 10.25 -38.41
N LYS A 133 -9.97 10.18 -38.27
CA LYS A 133 -9.07 10.53 -39.37
C LYS A 133 -9.03 9.36 -40.35
N PRO A 134 -9.19 9.62 -41.67
CA PRO A 134 -9.21 8.58 -42.68
C PRO A 134 -7.85 7.90 -42.80
N ALA A 135 -7.90 6.58 -42.92
CA ALA A 135 -6.77 5.68 -43.10
C ALA A 135 -5.94 6.05 -44.34
N GLU A 136 -4.69 6.42 -44.12
CA GLU A 136 -3.67 6.48 -45.18
C GLU A 136 -2.88 5.16 -45.17
N THR A 137 -3.04 4.43 -46.27
CA THR A 137 -2.30 3.25 -46.69
C THR A 137 -0.82 3.57 -46.91
N GLU A 138 0.08 2.93 -46.18
CA GLU A 138 1.49 2.79 -46.59
C GLU A 138 1.86 1.31 -46.70
N GLU A 139 1.99 0.86 -47.94
CA GLU A 139 2.78 -0.30 -48.37
C GLU A 139 4.26 0.11 -48.40
N GLY A 140 5.18 -0.74 -47.92
CA GLY A 140 6.59 -0.57 -48.31
C GLY A 140 7.67 -1.24 -47.46
N GLU A 141 8.13 -2.37 -47.97
CA GLU A 141 9.52 -2.85 -48.00
C GLU A 141 10.17 -3.53 -46.77
N GLU A 142 10.28 -4.86 -46.92
CA GLU A 142 11.12 -5.79 -46.18
C GLU A 142 12.62 -5.57 -46.50
N GLY A 143 13.42 -5.40 -45.45
CA GLY A 143 14.88 -5.42 -45.52
C GLY A 143 15.46 -6.12 -44.30
N GLU A 144 15.61 -7.43 -44.39
CA GLU A 144 16.14 -8.30 -43.32
C GLU A 144 17.67 -8.13 -43.18
N LYS A 145 18.11 -7.43 -42.13
CA LYS A 145 19.50 -7.45 -41.65
C LYS A 145 19.55 -7.80 -40.18
N LYS A 146 20.10 -8.98 -39.89
CA LYS A 146 20.53 -9.41 -38.55
C LYS A 146 21.83 -8.69 -38.19
N GLU A 147 21.73 -7.58 -37.48
CA GLU A 147 22.85 -6.94 -36.78
C GLU A 147 22.61 -7.03 -35.27
N ASP A 148 23.71 -7.23 -34.55
CA ASP A 148 23.83 -7.56 -33.12
C ASP A 148 22.80 -6.85 -32.21
N GLU A 149 22.12 -7.64 -31.38
CA GLU A 149 21.18 -7.20 -30.33
C GLU A 149 21.90 -6.33 -29.28
N LYS A 150 22.16 -5.07 -29.62
CA LYS A 150 22.22 -4.02 -28.62
C LYS A 150 20.82 -3.92 -28.03
N GLU A 151 20.68 -4.24 -26.74
CA GLU A 151 19.47 -3.96 -25.96
C GLU A 151 19.05 -2.51 -26.25
N LYS A 152 18.01 -2.36 -27.07
CA LYS A 152 17.46 -1.04 -27.38
C LYS A 152 16.89 -0.54 -26.05
N GLU A 153 17.52 0.48 -25.46
CA GLU A 153 17.00 1.15 -24.28
C GLU A 153 15.54 1.54 -24.56
N ILE A 154 14.61 0.86 -23.88
CA ILE A 154 13.18 1.17 -24.00
C ILE A 154 13.02 2.58 -23.42
N PRO A 155 12.63 3.59 -24.24
CA PRO A 155 12.48 4.95 -23.76
C PRO A 155 11.39 4.98 -22.67
N LEU A 156 11.61 5.79 -21.63
CA LEU A 156 10.63 5.97 -20.57
C LEU A 156 9.34 6.52 -21.17
N LYS A 157 8.21 5.87 -20.88
CA LYS A 157 6.90 6.39 -21.28
C LYS A 157 6.60 7.62 -20.42
N PRO A 158 6.35 8.79 -21.02
CA PRO A 158 6.03 9.99 -20.27
C PRO A 158 4.70 9.79 -19.54
N VAL A 159 4.67 10.17 -18.26
CA VAL A 159 3.44 10.18 -17.46
C VAL A 159 2.57 11.37 -17.88
N SER A 160 1.24 11.19 -17.87
CA SER A 160 0.31 12.22 -18.29
C SER A 160 0.51 13.52 -17.51
N ALA A 161 0.26 14.67 -18.16
CA ALA A 161 0.23 15.96 -17.48
C ALA A 161 -0.90 16.04 -16.44
N SER A 162 -1.97 15.25 -16.61
CA SER A 162 -3.12 15.14 -15.70
C SER A 162 -2.93 14.09 -14.59
N ALA A 163 -1.80 13.39 -14.55
CA ALA A 163 -1.58 12.35 -13.56
C ALA A 163 -1.58 12.91 -12.13
N THR A 164 -2.16 12.15 -11.21
CA THR A 164 -2.17 12.46 -9.78
C THR A 164 -1.55 11.31 -8.99
N LEU A 165 -0.94 11.63 -7.85
CA LEU A 165 -0.41 10.62 -6.94
C LEU A 165 -1.40 10.41 -5.80
N ARG A 166 -2.02 9.23 -5.74
CA ARG A 166 -2.93 8.86 -4.66
C ARG A 166 -2.22 7.99 -3.63
N TYR A 167 -2.15 8.47 -2.40
CA TYR A 167 -1.50 7.74 -1.31
C TYR A 167 -2.39 6.59 -0.87
N VAL A 168 -1.88 5.36 -1.00
CA VAL A 168 -2.64 4.14 -0.72
C VAL A 168 -2.18 3.45 0.55
N GLU A 169 -0.90 3.57 0.90
CA GLU A 169 -0.30 2.89 2.05
C GLU A 169 0.66 3.83 2.77
N ALA A 170 0.68 3.77 4.09
CA ALA A 170 1.52 4.62 4.93
C ALA A 170 1.82 3.93 6.26
N ASP A 171 2.93 4.31 6.90
CA ASP A 171 3.19 3.82 8.24
C ASP A 171 2.15 4.31 9.26
N ALA A 172 2.07 3.62 10.41
CA ALA A 172 1.07 3.86 11.45
C ALA A 172 1.03 5.33 11.96
N ASP A 173 2.15 6.05 11.96
CA ASP A 173 2.19 7.45 12.39
C ASP A 173 1.69 8.43 11.31
N ASN A 174 1.59 7.95 10.06
CA ASN A 174 1.26 8.73 8.88
C ASN A 174 -0.02 8.26 8.13
N GLU A 175 -0.88 7.46 8.78
CA GLU A 175 -2.17 7.01 8.23
C GLU A 175 -3.05 8.15 7.68
N PHE A 176 -2.89 9.37 8.20
CA PHE A 176 -3.63 10.54 7.74
C PHE A 176 -3.37 10.93 6.28
N VAL A 177 -2.27 10.45 5.69
CA VAL A 177 -1.93 10.70 4.28
C VAL A 177 -2.73 9.77 3.36
N ILE A 178 -3.13 8.58 3.85
CA ILE A 178 -3.88 7.60 3.05
C ILE A 178 -5.18 8.21 2.52
N GLY A 179 -5.40 8.07 1.20
CA GLY A 179 -6.52 8.65 0.47
C GLY A 179 -6.34 10.10 0.04
N SER A 180 -5.26 10.77 0.48
CA SER A 180 -4.89 12.08 -0.05
C SER A 180 -4.35 11.94 -1.48
N THR A 181 -4.52 12.99 -2.27
CA THR A 181 -4.05 13.08 -3.66
C THR A 181 -3.09 14.25 -3.80
N LEU A 182 -2.01 14.06 -4.54
CA LEU A 182 -1.03 15.10 -4.85
C LEU A 182 -1.03 15.36 -6.36
N SER A 183 -1.36 16.59 -6.74
CA SER A 183 -1.31 17.03 -8.14
C SER A 183 0.12 17.36 -8.55
N ARG A 184 0.39 17.37 -9.87
CA ARG A 184 1.69 17.75 -10.41
C ARG A 184 2.11 19.18 -10.09
N ALA A 185 1.14 20.08 -9.99
CA ALA A 185 1.38 21.47 -9.61
C ALA A 185 1.79 21.62 -8.14
N ASP A 186 1.21 20.79 -7.26
CA ASP A 186 1.48 20.87 -5.82
C ASP A 186 2.75 20.11 -5.42
N GLY A 187 3.13 19.06 -6.15
CA GLY A 187 4.19 18.13 -5.78
C GLY A 187 5.32 17.95 -6.79
N PRO A 188 5.94 19.02 -7.33
CA PRO A 188 6.88 18.90 -8.44
C PRO A 188 8.09 18.01 -8.14
N VAL A 189 8.54 17.91 -6.88
CA VAL A 189 9.65 17.01 -6.48
C VAL A 189 9.29 15.54 -6.64
N SER A 190 8.09 15.13 -6.21
CA SER A 190 7.66 13.74 -6.36
C SER A 190 7.44 13.40 -7.84
N PHE A 191 6.89 14.32 -8.62
CA PHE A 191 6.71 14.11 -10.05
C PHE A 191 8.02 14.15 -10.83
N SER A 192 9.05 14.90 -10.40
CA SER A 192 10.36 14.83 -11.04
C SER A 192 10.99 13.44 -10.93
N ALA A 193 10.75 12.73 -9.81
CA ALA A 193 11.19 11.34 -9.67
C ALA A 193 10.43 10.41 -10.63
N VAL A 194 9.12 10.62 -10.76
CA VAL A 194 8.25 9.89 -11.70
C VAL A 194 8.68 10.10 -13.15
N ASP A 195 9.18 11.29 -13.50
CA ASP A 195 9.63 11.61 -14.86
C ASP A 195 11.04 11.09 -15.18
N SER A 196 11.98 11.11 -14.22
CA SER A 196 13.40 10.85 -14.49
C SER A 196 13.85 9.41 -14.30
N ASP A 197 13.04 8.55 -13.65
CA ASP A 197 13.47 7.21 -13.17
C ASP A 197 14.57 7.23 -12.10
N GLU A 198 14.98 8.43 -11.67
CA GLU A 198 16.02 8.62 -10.67
C GLU A 198 15.42 8.85 -9.28
N ALA A 199 16.23 8.53 -8.27
CA ALA A 199 15.97 8.96 -6.91
C ALA A 199 15.91 10.48 -6.84
N VAL A 200 14.92 11.02 -6.15
CA VAL A 200 14.95 12.44 -5.76
C VAL A 200 15.16 12.53 -4.26
N PHE A 201 16.26 13.16 -3.86
CA PHE A 201 16.61 13.39 -2.47
C PHE A 201 16.71 14.89 -2.19
N VAL A 202 16.01 15.32 -1.15
CA VAL A 202 15.97 16.69 -0.66
C VAL A 202 16.45 16.70 0.78
N SER A 203 17.70 17.10 0.98
CA SER A 203 18.37 17.08 2.29
C SER A 203 17.75 18.04 3.32
N ASN A 204 17.19 19.16 2.86
CA ASN A 204 16.46 20.11 3.69
C ASN A 204 15.19 20.58 2.98
N VAL A 205 14.05 20.07 3.43
CA VAL A 205 12.75 20.34 2.81
C VAL A 205 12.29 21.79 2.93
N LEU A 206 12.68 22.50 3.99
CA LEU A 206 12.30 23.90 4.20
C LEU A 206 13.09 24.86 3.29
N ALA A 207 14.31 24.46 2.90
CA ALA A 207 15.10 25.22 1.93
C ALA A 207 14.56 25.11 0.49
N ASN A 208 13.63 24.18 0.24
CA ASN A 208 13.08 23.87 -1.08
C ASN A 208 11.59 24.22 -1.21
N LEU A 209 11.04 25.07 -0.33
CA LEU A 209 9.73 25.71 -0.52
C LEU A 209 9.87 26.65 -1.74
N PRO A 210 9.19 26.40 -2.89
CA PRO A 210 7.80 25.93 -3.00
C PRO A 210 7.61 24.52 -3.59
N SER A 211 8.68 23.75 -3.78
CA SER A 211 8.64 22.50 -4.56
C SER A 211 8.21 21.27 -3.74
N ILE A 212 8.20 21.39 -2.41
CA ILE A 212 7.78 20.34 -1.47
C ILE A 212 6.35 20.61 -0.99
N HIS A 213 5.49 19.60 -1.12
CA HIS A 213 4.15 19.62 -0.55
C HIS A 213 4.15 19.05 0.87
N PHE A 214 3.47 19.72 1.81
CA PHE A 214 3.22 19.22 3.15
C PHE A 214 1.73 19.00 3.36
N PHE A 215 1.30 17.76 3.63
CA PHE A 215 -0.11 17.44 3.90
C PHE A 215 -0.67 18.05 5.20
N ARG A 216 0.21 18.54 6.09
CA ARG A 216 -0.18 19.16 7.36
C ARG A 216 0.51 20.51 7.56
N ARG A 217 1.48 20.56 8.48
CA ARG A 217 2.28 21.74 8.77
C ARG A 217 3.68 21.50 8.25
N GLU A 218 4.32 22.56 7.79
CA GLU A 218 5.74 22.56 7.45
C GLU A 218 6.56 22.09 8.66
N LYS A 219 7.48 21.16 8.41
CA LYS A 219 8.39 20.61 9.40
C LYS A 219 9.81 20.59 8.82
N PRO A 220 10.86 20.79 9.64
CA PRO A 220 12.23 20.55 9.20
C PRO A 220 12.46 19.04 9.04
N GLY A 221 13.37 18.68 8.13
CA GLY A 221 13.76 17.30 7.86
C GLY A 221 14.32 17.14 6.45
N SER A 222 14.54 15.89 6.07
CA SER A 222 14.87 15.49 4.70
C SER A 222 13.77 14.60 4.10
N TYR A 223 13.69 14.56 2.77
CA TYR A 223 12.73 13.75 2.02
C TYR A 223 13.46 13.02 0.89
N ALA A 224 13.13 11.75 0.67
CA ALA A 224 13.60 10.98 -0.46
C ALA A 224 12.42 10.23 -1.09
N CYS A 225 12.42 10.10 -2.42
CA CYS A 225 11.42 9.27 -3.10
C CYS A 225 11.99 8.57 -4.33
N TYR A 226 11.38 7.43 -4.66
CA TYR A 226 11.70 6.62 -5.83
C TYR A 226 10.43 6.24 -6.57
N PRO A 227 10.42 6.31 -7.91
CA PRO A 227 9.37 5.68 -8.70
C PRO A 227 9.50 4.16 -8.63
N ILE A 228 8.37 3.48 -8.66
CA ILE A 228 8.24 2.03 -8.82
C ILE A 228 7.66 1.82 -10.22
N ARG A 229 8.45 1.20 -11.10
CA ARG A 229 8.08 0.95 -12.48
C ARG A 229 7.77 -0.51 -12.74
N ASN A 230 6.86 -0.73 -13.67
CA ASN A 230 6.57 -2.07 -14.18
C ASN A 230 7.58 -2.51 -15.26
N ALA A 231 7.39 -3.73 -15.77
CA ALA A 231 8.21 -4.29 -16.85
C ALA A 231 8.20 -3.44 -18.14
N LYS A 232 7.19 -2.59 -18.35
CA LYS A 232 7.08 -1.66 -19.49
C LYS A 232 7.75 -0.31 -19.22
N ARG A 233 8.44 -0.16 -18.08
CA ARG A 233 9.02 1.11 -17.60
C ARG A 233 8.00 2.22 -17.38
N GLU A 234 6.73 1.87 -17.17
CA GLU A 234 5.69 2.82 -16.77
C GLU A 234 5.72 2.94 -15.24
N ALA A 235 5.69 4.17 -14.72
CA ALA A 235 5.64 4.41 -13.28
C ALA A 235 4.23 4.10 -12.77
N GLU A 236 4.08 3.04 -11.97
CA GLU A 236 2.80 2.64 -11.39
C GLU A 236 2.62 3.21 -9.97
N ALA A 237 3.72 3.38 -9.24
CA ALA A 237 3.71 3.94 -7.91
C ALA A 237 4.98 4.76 -7.63
N ILE A 238 4.98 5.46 -6.50
CA ILE A 238 6.13 6.14 -5.93
C ILE A 238 6.19 5.78 -4.44
N MET A 239 7.38 5.44 -3.97
CA MET A 239 7.66 5.27 -2.55
C MET A 239 8.39 6.50 -2.03
N GLY A 240 7.89 7.09 -0.94
CA GLY A 240 8.49 8.25 -0.29
C GLY A 240 8.86 7.93 1.15
N ILE A 241 9.99 8.46 1.60
CA ILE A 241 10.42 8.44 3.00
C ILE A 241 10.87 9.82 3.44
N ASP A 242 10.70 10.11 4.74
CA ASP A 242 11.14 11.38 5.30
C ASP A 242 11.69 11.25 6.72
N THR A 243 12.48 12.24 7.10
CA THR A 243 12.94 12.46 8.47
C THR A 243 12.27 13.70 9.06
N MET A 244 10.97 13.95 8.81
CA MET A 244 10.33 15.18 9.30
C MET A 244 10.20 15.20 10.83
N GLY A 245 10.83 16.17 11.49
CA GLY A 245 10.74 16.36 12.94
C GLY A 245 11.83 17.27 13.51
N PHE A 246 11.65 17.72 14.75
CA PHE A 246 12.53 18.72 15.38
C PHE A 246 13.99 18.28 15.55
N ASP A 247 14.22 16.98 15.78
CA ASP A 247 15.56 16.41 15.98
C ASP A 247 15.84 15.38 14.90
N THR A 248 16.19 15.83 13.69
CA THR A 248 16.48 14.93 12.58
C THR A 248 17.71 15.33 11.79
N ALA A 249 18.61 14.36 11.63
CA ALA A 249 19.65 14.42 10.64
C ALA A 249 19.05 14.08 9.26
N PRO A 250 19.65 14.59 8.16
CA PRO A 250 19.38 14.06 6.83
C PRO A 250 19.69 12.56 6.74
N PHE A 251 19.08 11.88 5.76
CA PHE A 251 19.43 10.48 5.45
C PHE A 251 20.92 10.29 5.18
N SER A 252 21.49 9.21 5.71
CA SER A 252 22.85 8.79 5.38
C SER A 252 22.90 8.14 3.99
N GLU A 253 24.09 8.04 3.40
CA GLU A 253 24.28 7.31 2.13
C GLU A 253 23.85 5.84 2.25
N ASP A 254 24.11 5.20 3.40
CA ASP A 254 23.69 3.83 3.70
C ASP A 254 22.16 3.68 3.74
N ASP A 255 21.44 4.70 4.26
CA ASP A 255 19.98 4.73 4.27
C ASP A 255 19.42 4.82 2.85
N LEU A 256 19.96 5.74 2.04
CA LEU A 256 19.52 5.94 0.64
C LEU A 256 19.84 4.73 -0.23
N ALA A 257 21.01 4.10 -0.03
CA ALA A 257 21.38 2.87 -0.73
C ALA A 257 20.48 1.68 -0.33
N TYR A 258 20.12 1.57 0.95
CA TYR A 258 19.18 0.55 1.40
C TYR A 258 17.77 0.80 0.86
N PHE A 259 17.33 2.07 0.85
CA PHE A 259 16.04 2.47 0.29
C PHE A 259 15.92 2.12 -1.20
N ALA A 260 16.99 2.35 -1.99
CA ALA A 260 17.05 1.94 -3.39
C ALA A 260 16.86 0.42 -3.56
N ARG A 261 17.50 -0.40 -2.70
CA ARG A 261 17.32 -1.86 -2.73
C ARG A 261 15.90 -2.28 -2.40
N VAL A 262 15.25 -1.63 -1.43
CA VAL A 262 13.84 -1.90 -1.11
C VAL A 262 12.95 -1.59 -2.31
N ARG A 263 13.18 -0.47 -3.01
CA ARG A 263 12.47 -0.15 -4.27
C ARG A 263 12.66 -1.25 -5.31
N ASP A 264 13.89 -1.70 -5.55
CA ASP A 264 14.16 -2.73 -6.56
C ASP A 264 13.45 -4.04 -6.26
N GLU A 265 13.49 -4.47 -5.00
CA GLU A 265 12.80 -5.68 -4.56
C GLU A 265 11.28 -5.54 -4.69
N LEU A 266 10.74 -4.37 -4.33
CA LEU A 266 9.33 -4.07 -4.46
C LEU A 266 8.88 -4.05 -5.93
N ALA A 267 9.63 -3.41 -6.83
CA ALA A 267 9.34 -3.36 -8.26
C ALA A 267 9.39 -4.76 -8.90
N SER A 268 10.39 -5.56 -8.53
CA SER A 268 10.51 -6.96 -8.94
C SER A 268 9.30 -7.78 -8.49
N GLN A 269 8.91 -7.64 -7.22
CA GLN A 269 7.78 -8.40 -6.69
C GLN A 269 6.44 -7.99 -7.30
N ILE A 270 6.20 -6.69 -7.51
CA ILE A 270 4.98 -6.21 -8.17
C ILE A 270 4.89 -6.75 -9.60
N SER A 271 6.01 -6.78 -10.32
CA SER A 271 6.09 -7.36 -11.66
C SER A 271 5.81 -8.88 -11.65
N SER A 272 6.28 -9.60 -10.63
CA SER A 272 6.00 -11.03 -10.43
C SER A 272 4.52 -11.28 -10.14
N ILE A 273 3.91 -10.47 -9.26
CA ILE A 273 2.49 -10.56 -8.91
C ILE A 273 1.61 -10.24 -10.12
N SER A 274 1.92 -9.18 -10.87
CA SER A 274 1.15 -8.79 -12.06
C SER A 274 1.26 -9.82 -13.18
N ALA A 275 2.44 -10.40 -13.42
CA ALA A 275 2.63 -11.48 -14.39
C ALA A 275 1.78 -12.72 -14.03
N LYS A 276 1.79 -13.13 -12.75
CA LYS A 276 0.94 -14.24 -12.25
C LYS A 276 -0.54 -13.93 -12.42
N ALA A 277 -0.96 -12.69 -12.15
CA ALA A 277 -2.34 -12.26 -12.32
C ALA A 277 -2.78 -12.25 -13.81
N GLU A 278 -1.91 -11.82 -14.72
CA GLU A 278 -2.16 -11.87 -16.16
C GLU A 278 -2.23 -13.31 -16.69
N GLU A 279 -1.34 -14.20 -16.25
CA GLU A 279 -1.36 -15.62 -16.61
C GLU A 279 -2.65 -16.28 -16.13
N ALA A 280 -3.04 -16.06 -14.87
CA ALA A 280 -4.29 -16.55 -14.32
C ALA A 280 -5.52 -16.01 -15.09
N SER A 281 -5.47 -14.74 -15.52
CA SER A 281 -6.53 -14.12 -16.33
C SER A 281 -6.59 -14.72 -17.75
N LYS A 282 -5.45 -14.98 -18.39
CA LYS A 282 -5.37 -15.66 -19.69
C LYS A 282 -5.87 -17.10 -19.63
N GLU A 283 -5.51 -17.84 -18.58
CA GLU A 283 -6.00 -19.20 -18.34
C GLU A 283 -7.52 -19.21 -18.10
N LEU A 284 -8.03 -18.22 -17.34
CA LEU A 284 -9.46 -18.10 -17.10
C LEU A 284 -10.24 -17.74 -18.38
N SER A 285 -9.74 -16.79 -19.16
CA SER A 285 -10.37 -16.35 -20.41
C SER A 285 -10.34 -17.42 -21.51
N SER A 286 -9.26 -18.20 -21.62
CA SER A 286 -9.21 -19.38 -22.51
C SER A 286 -10.20 -20.47 -22.07
N SER A 287 -10.25 -20.79 -20.77
CA SER A 287 -11.23 -21.74 -20.22
C SER A 287 -12.69 -21.31 -20.52
N ILE A 288 -12.99 -20.02 -20.35
CA ILE A 288 -14.32 -19.45 -20.66
C ILE A 288 -14.59 -19.48 -22.17
N GLY A 289 -13.58 -19.19 -23.00
CA GLY A 289 -13.70 -19.18 -24.46
C GLY A 289 -14.02 -20.57 -25.03
N GLU A 290 -13.34 -21.61 -24.55
CA GLU A 290 -13.59 -23.01 -24.94
C GLU A 290 -15.01 -23.45 -24.58
N GLU A 291 -15.52 -23.05 -23.41
CA GLU A 291 -16.91 -23.35 -23.02
C GLU A 291 -17.93 -22.59 -23.87
N LEU A 292 -17.63 -21.38 -24.33
CA LEU A 292 -18.56 -20.53 -25.10
C LEU A 292 -18.64 -20.87 -26.60
N GLN A 293 -17.61 -21.49 -27.20
CA GLN A 293 -17.55 -21.79 -28.64
C GLN A 293 -18.64 -22.77 -29.16
N GLY A 294 -19.49 -23.32 -28.29
CA GLY A 294 -20.51 -24.32 -28.67
C GLY A 294 -21.95 -23.82 -28.90
N ALA A 295 -22.23 -22.51 -28.88
CA ALA A 295 -23.61 -22.01 -28.83
C ALA A 295 -23.90 -20.73 -29.64
N GLU A 296 -23.32 -20.58 -30.83
CA GLU A 296 -23.79 -19.54 -31.76
C GLU A 296 -25.20 -19.89 -32.27
N VAL A 297 -26.10 -18.92 -32.13
CA VAL A 297 -27.46 -18.97 -32.71
C VAL A 297 -27.33 -18.42 -34.11
N THR A 298 -27.70 -19.22 -35.10
CA THR A 298 -27.70 -18.85 -36.52
C THR A 298 -29.10 -18.45 -36.93
N ASP A 299 -29.23 -17.61 -37.96
CA ASP A 299 -30.54 -17.15 -38.46
C ASP A 299 -31.44 -18.29 -38.99
N GLU A 300 -30.87 -19.48 -39.16
CA GLU A 300 -31.56 -20.70 -39.61
C GLU A 300 -32.15 -21.55 -38.46
N ASP A 301 -31.91 -21.18 -37.19
CA ASP A 301 -32.43 -21.93 -36.06
C ASP A 301 -33.94 -21.69 -35.85
N ASP A 302 -34.71 -22.77 -35.77
CA ASP A 302 -36.11 -22.70 -35.37
C ASP A 302 -36.27 -22.51 -33.86
N VAL A 303 -37.50 -22.23 -33.39
CA VAL A 303 -37.79 -21.94 -31.97
C VAL A 303 -37.34 -23.09 -31.05
N ALA A 304 -37.40 -24.33 -31.52
CA ALA A 304 -36.95 -25.50 -30.77
C ALA A 304 -35.42 -25.54 -30.63
N ALA A 305 -34.69 -25.29 -31.72
CA ALA A 305 -33.24 -25.15 -31.72
C ALA A 305 -32.78 -23.96 -30.86
N ILE A 306 -33.53 -22.85 -30.85
CA ILE A 306 -33.26 -21.69 -29.98
C ILE A 306 -33.45 -22.07 -28.50
N GLU A 307 -34.52 -22.77 -28.13
CA GLU A 307 -34.74 -23.23 -26.74
C GLU A 307 -33.66 -24.23 -26.29
N GLU A 308 -33.21 -25.12 -27.18
CA GLU A 308 -32.13 -26.07 -26.88
C GLU A 308 -30.78 -25.36 -26.73
N LYS A 309 -30.44 -24.43 -27.63
CA LYS A 309 -29.25 -23.57 -27.53
C LYS A 309 -29.31 -22.68 -26.27
N SER A 310 -30.49 -22.20 -25.87
CA SER A 310 -30.68 -21.43 -24.63
C SER A 310 -30.39 -22.28 -23.39
N LYS A 311 -30.92 -23.51 -23.31
CA LYS A 311 -30.61 -24.43 -22.18
C LYS A 311 -29.13 -24.81 -22.15
N LYS A 312 -28.50 -24.98 -23.32
CA LYS A 312 -27.06 -25.23 -23.43
C LYS A 312 -26.25 -24.03 -22.91
N LYS A 313 -26.67 -22.79 -23.22
CA LYS A 313 -26.07 -21.57 -22.67
C LYS A 313 -26.24 -21.42 -21.17
N GLU A 314 -27.40 -21.76 -20.61
CA GLU A 314 -27.59 -21.79 -19.15
C GLU A 314 -26.67 -22.82 -18.49
N GLY A 315 -26.49 -24.00 -19.11
CA GLY A 315 -25.53 -25.01 -18.67
C GLY A 315 -24.07 -24.53 -18.74
N GLN A 316 -23.69 -23.85 -19.83
CA GLN A 316 -22.37 -23.22 -19.98
C GLN A 316 -22.15 -22.11 -18.95
N LEU A 317 -23.14 -21.25 -18.69
CA LEU A 317 -23.05 -20.22 -17.64
C LEU A 317 -22.90 -20.83 -16.24
N ALA A 318 -23.55 -21.96 -15.96
CA ALA A 318 -23.38 -22.68 -14.71
C ALA A 318 -21.98 -23.31 -14.60
N ALA A 319 -21.43 -23.84 -15.70
CA ALA A 319 -20.07 -24.36 -15.77
C ALA A 319 -19.02 -23.25 -15.57
N ILE A 320 -19.17 -22.11 -16.26
CA ILE A 320 -18.34 -20.91 -16.07
C ILE A 320 -18.38 -20.44 -14.61
N ARG A 321 -19.57 -20.37 -13.99
CA ARG A 321 -19.70 -20.04 -12.56
C ARG A 321 -18.94 -21.03 -11.69
N SER A 322 -19.05 -22.33 -11.97
CA SER A 322 -18.32 -23.38 -11.25
C SER A 322 -16.80 -23.28 -11.43
N ILE A 323 -16.31 -22.93 -12.63
CA ILE A 323 -14.87 -22.73 -12.90
C ILE A 323 -14.36 -21.51 -12.14
N ILE A 324 -15.11 -20.41 -12.17
CA ILE A 324 -14.81 -19.20 -11.40
C ILE A 324 -14.76 -19.52 -9.90
N GLU A 325 -15.73 -20.27 -9.38
CA GLU A 325 -15.78 -20.68 -7.96
C GLU A 325 -14.71 -21.70 -7.56
N GLN A 326 -14.27 -22.58 -8.48
CA GLN A 326 -13.17 -23.51 -8.22
C GLN A 326 -11.79 -22.86 -8.30
N LYS A 327 -11.59 -21.95 -9.26
CA LYS A 327 -10.27 -21.33 -9.51
C LYS A 327 -10.03 -20.07 -8.68
N LEU A 328 -11.07 -19.35 -8.30
CA LEU A 328 -10.95 -18.24 -7.36
C LEU A 328 -11.39 -18.71 -5.99
N ASP A 329 -10.45 -18.77 -5.05
CA ASP A 329 -10.76 -18.99 -3.63
C ASP A 329 -11.87 -18.03 -3.19
N ALA A 330 -12.77 -18.48 -2.31
CA ALA A 330 -13.90 -17.67 -1.84
C ALA A 330 -13.46 -16.28 -1.31
N ASP A 331 -12.24 -16.19 -0.78
CA ASP A 331 -11.62 -14.97 -0.30
C ASP A 331 -11.24 -14.01 -1.46
N LYS A 332 -10.70 -14.51 -2.57
CA LYS A 332 -10.39 -13.72 -3.78
C LYS A 332 -11.65 -13.18 -4.47
N ILE A 333 -12.71 -13.99 -4.50
CA ILE A 333 -14.03 -13.54 -5.00
C ILE A 333 -14.58 -12.40 -4.11
N SER A 334 -14.35 -12.48 -2.81
CA SER A 334 -14.74 -11.45 -1.85
C SER A 334 -13.97 -10.14 -2.04
N GLU A 335 -12.69 -10.24 -2.40
CA GLU A 335 -11.79 -9.12 -2.66
C GLU A 335 -12.11 -8.41 -3.98
N ILE A 336 -12.37 -9.16 -5.06
CA ILE A 336 -12.84 -8.62 -6.35
C ILE A 336 -14.17 -7.87 -6.16
N LYS A 337 -15.07 -8.37 -5.31
CA LYS A 337 -16.32 -7.69 -4.94
C LYS A 337 -16.11 -6.39 -4.13
N ARG A 338 -14.97 -6.25 -3.44
CA ARG A 338 -14.60 -5.05 -2.66
C ARG A 338 -13.83 -4.01 -3.48
N SER A 339 -13.20 -4.41 -4.59
CA SER A 339 -12.45 -3.52 -5.48
C SER A 339 -13.37 -2.47 -6.15
N LYS A 340 -12.97 -1.19 -6.07
CA LYS A 340 -13.74 -0.02 -6.57
C LYS A 340 -13.99 -0.07 -8.08
N ALA A 341 -13.13 -0.74 -8.85
CA ALA A 341 -13.29 -0.91 -10.29
C ALA A 341 -14.53 -1.78 -10.63
N ALA A 342 -14.79 -2.81 -9.84
CA ALA A 342 -16.01 -3.61 -9.94
C ALA A 342 -17.24 -2.78 -9.54
N THR A 343 -17.10 -1.92 -8.52
CA THR A 343 -18.20 -1.04 -8.06
C THR A 343 -18.58 0.02 -9.09
N LYS A 344 -17.64 0.55 -9.90
CA LYS A 344 -17.91 1.52 -10.99
C LYS A 344 -18.76 0.88 -12.10
N LYS A 345 -18.40 -0.33 -12.55
CA LYS A 345 -19.19 -1.09 -13.53
C LYS A 345 -20.58 -1.46 -12.99
N VAL A 346 -20.69 -1.86 -11.73
CA VAL A 346 -21.98 -2.14 -11.07
C VAL A 346 -22.85 -0.88 -10.96
N HIS A 347 -22.28 0.28 -10.63
CA HIS A 347 -23.03 1.55 -10.59
C HIS A 347 -23.49 2.02 -11.98
N GLN A 348 -22.70 1.82 -13.04
CA GLN A 348 -23.10 2.12 -14.42
C GLN A 348 -24.31 1.28 -14.84
N VAL A 349 -24.33 0.00 -14.46
CA VAL A 349 -25.47 -0.91 -14.69
C VAL A 349 -26.72 -0.46 -13.93
N ILE A 350 -26.58 -0.04 -12.67
CA ILE A 350 -27.70 0.49 -11.85
C ILE A 350 -28.25 1.82 -12.41
N ALA A 351 -27.38 2.70 -12.89
CA ALA A 351 -27.78 3.98 -13.49
C ALA A 351 -28.58 3.79 -14.78
N ALA A 352 -28.13 2.87 -15.65
CA ALA A 352 -28.85 2.48 -16.86
C ALA A 352 -30.23 1.88 -16.54
N ALA A 353 -30.32 1.01 -15.53
CA ALA A 353 -31.57 0.42 -15.08
C ALA A 353 -32.57 1.48 -14.55
N THR A 354 -32.08 2.48 -13.82
CA THR A 354 -32.91 3.56 -13.26
C THR A 354 -33.43 4.50 -14.35
N PHE A 355 -32.62 4.76 -15.38
CA PHE A 355 -33.01 5.56 -16.56
C PHE A 355 -34.16 4.89 -17.34
N ILE A 356 -34.10 3.57 -17.52
CA ILE A 356 -35.14 2.77 -18.19
C ILE A 356 -36.47 2.81 -17.41
N VAL A 357 -36.43 2.74 -16.07
CA VAL A 357 -37.64 2.88 -15.22
C VAL A 357 -38.27 4.28 -15.36
N ARG A 358 -37.46 5.31 -15.61
CA ARG A 358 -37.92 6.69 -15.79
C ARG A 358 -38.63 6.88 -17.13
N MET A 359 -38.11 6.26 -18.20
CA MET A 359 -38.70 6.25 -19.55
C MET A 359 -40.06 5.53 -19.57
N ASN A 360 -40.24 4.48 -18.75
CA ASN A 360 -41.49 3.71 -18.70
C ASN A 360 -42.64 4.42 -17.98
N LYS A 361 -42.36 5.48 -17.20
CA LYS A 361 -43.38 6.31 -16.55
C LYS A 361 -43.92 7.44 -17.42
N THR A 362 -43.21 7.83 -18.48
CA THR A 362 -43.53 9.03 -19.28
C THR A 362 -44.35 8.74 -20.55
N ASN A 363 -44.62 7.47 -20.88
CA ASN A 363 -45.54 7.04 -21.95
C ASN A 363 -45.31 7.71 -23.34
N LYS A 364 -44.08 8.14 -23.63
CA LYS A 364 -43.68 8.59 -24.95
C LYS A 364 -42.31 8.01 -25.27
N VAL A 365 -42.30 6.95 -26.06
CA VAL A 365 -41.09 6.43 -26.70
C VAL A 365 -41.01 7.06 -28.08
N PRO A 366 -39.99 7.88 -28.39
CA PRO A 366 -39.73 8.33 -29.76
C PRO A 366 -39.53 7.10 -30.66
N LYS A 367 -40.14 7.11 -31.85
CA LYS A 367 -40.14 5.98 -32.79
C LYS A 367 -38.75 5.60 -33.33
N GLU A 368 -37.73 6.40 -33.04
CA GLU A 368 -36.36 6.24 -33.52
C GLU A 368 -35.55 5.18 -32.75
N ILE A 369 -36.01 4.69 -31.58
CA ILE A 369 -35.25 3.76 -30.70
C ILE A 369 -35.70 2.29 -30.85
N ILE A 370 -36.31 1.92 -31.99
CA ILE A 370 -36.83 0.55 -32.21
C ILE A 370 -35.70 -0.44 -32.59
N SER A 371 -34.50 0.03 -32.91
CA SER A 371 -33.37 -0.80 -33.36
C SER A 371 -32.62 -1.57 -32.26
N ASP A 372 -32.76 -1.24 -30.97
CA ASP A 372 -31.93 -1.82 -29.88
C ASP A 372 -32.70 -2.70 -28.87
N TRP A 373 -33.72 -3.41 -29.34
CA TRP A 373 -34.53 -4.31 -28.49
C TRP A 373 -33.81 -5.61 -28.05
N SER A 374 -32.72 -6.00 -28.72
CA SER A 374 -31.90 -7.18 -28.42
C SER A 374 -31.00 -6.96 -27.18
N VAL A 375 -30.38 -5.78 -27.08
CA VAL A 375 -29.54 -5.35 -25.95
C VAL A 375 -30.36 -5.29 -24.66
N LEU A 376 -31.61 -4.83 -24.75
CA LEU A 376 -32.52 -4.73 -23.62
C LEU A 376 -32.95 -6.10 -23.05
N ARG A 377 -33.11 -7.12 -23.89
CA ARG A 377 -33.44 -8.49 -23.45
C ARG A 377 -32.27 -9.16 -22.72
N GLN A 378 -31.05 -8.90 -23.15
CA GLN A 378 -29.83 -9.44 -22.56
C GLN A 378 -29.63 -8.94 -21.12
N HIS A 379 -29.92 -7.66 -20.85
CA HIS A 379 -29.78 -7.07 -19.50
C HIS A 379 -30.91 -7.42 -18.51
N ILE A 380 -32.04 -7.95 -18.98
CA ILE A 380 -33.17 -8.37 -18.13
C ILE A 380 -32.90 -9.74 -17.45
N GLY A 381 -32.08 -10.60 -18.07
CA GLY A 381 -31.68 -11.88 -17.49
C GLY A 381 -30.93 -11.72 -16.16
N ASP A 382 -30.02 -10.76 -16.10
CA ASP A 382 -29.15 -10.52 -14.93
C ASP A 382 -29.90 -9.93 -13.71
N ALA A 383 -31.04 -9.28 -13.94
CA ALA A 383 -31.86 -8.69 -12.87
C ALA A 383 -32.61 -9.75 -12.02
N SER A 384 -32.82 -10.94 -12.57
CA SER A 384 -33.45 -12.08 -11.87
C SER A 384 -32.57 -12.62 -10.74
N ASP A 385 -31.26 -12.65 -10.98
CA ASP A 385 -30.27 -13.24 -10.05
C ASP A 385 -29.96 -12.31 -8.88
N PHE A 386 -29.94 -11.00 -9.13
CA PHE A 386 -29.78 -9.99 -8.09
C PHE A 386 -30.98 -9.95 -7.13
N ILE A 387 -32.21 -10.02 -7.65
CA ILE A 387 -33.41 -10.01 -6.80
C ILE A 387 -33.53 -11.30 -5.97
N SER A 388 -33.11 -12.43 -6.54
CA SER A 388 -33.02 -13.71 -5.81
C SER A 388 -32.01 -13.64 -4.66
N SER A 389 -30.88 -12.95 -4.86
CA SER A 389 -29.85 -12.72 -3.84
C SER A 389 -30.31 -11.75 -2.74
N VAL A 390 -31.05 -10.69 -3.10
CA VAL A 390 -31.64 -9.74 -2.14
C VAL A 390 -32.75 -10.38 -1.30
N LEU A 391 -33.56 -11.25 -1.89
CA LEU A 391 -34.61 -11.99 -1.18
C LEU A 391 -34.05 -13.12 -0.29
N ALA A 392 -32.85 -13.61 -0.56
CA ALA A 392 -32.12 -14.53 0.32
C ALA A 392 -31.54 -13.80 1.54
N TYR A 393 -31.11 -12.54 1.38
CA TYR A 393 -30.54 -11.71 2.46
C TYR A 393 -31.62 -11.08 3.37
N ASP A 394 -32.76 -10.66 2.82
CA ASP A 394 -33.94 -10.20 3.58
C ASP A 394 -35.21 -10.94 3.14
N PRO A 395 -35.46 -12.15 3.71
CA PRO A 395 -36.63 -12.96 3.35
C PRO A 395 -37.97 -12.30 3.73
N ALA A 396 -37.95 -11.28 4.60
CA ALA A 396 -39.12 -10.53 5.04
C ALA A 396 -39.42 -9.31 4.16
N GLY A 397 -38.65 -9.06 3.08
CA GLY A 397 -38.80 -7.98 2.11
C GLY A 397 -40.12 -8.00 1.33
N LYS A 398 -41.25 -7.80 2.01
CA LYS A 398 -42.62 -7.89 1.49
C LYS A 398 -42.86 -6.95 0.31
N ARG A 399 -42.18 -5.80 0.29
CA ARG A 399 -42.30 -4.79 -0.78
C ARG A 399 -41.60 -5.22 -2.08
N TYR A 400 -40.37 -5.73 -1.98
CA TYR A 400 -39.62 -6.24 -3.14
C TYR A 400 -40.24 -7.52 -3.70
N LYS A 401 -40.68 -8.41 -2.81
CA LYS A 401 -41.37 -9.65 -3.18
C LYS A 401 -42.64 -9.35 -3.99
N ARG A 402 -43.51 -8.44 -3.51
CA ARG A 402 -44.77 -8.09 -4.19
C ARG A 402 -44.57 -7.35 -5.51
N ALA A 403 -43.58 -6.45 -5.59
CA ALA A 403 -43.23 -5.75 -6.83
C ALA A 403 -42.67 -6.73 -7.89
N PHE A 404 -41.85 -7.69 -7.46
CA PHE A 404 -41.31 -8.74 -8.33
C PHE A 404 -42.40 -9.72 -8.80
N THR A 405 -43.33 -10.14 -7.94
CA THR A 405 -44.44 -11.02 -8.37
C THR A 405 -45.34 -10.33 -9.40
N LEU A 406 -45.60 -9.03 -9.23
CA LEU A 406 -46.39 -8.22 -10.18
C LEU A 406 -45.66 -8.00 -11.51
N ALA A 407 -44.34 -7.76 -11.47
CA ALA A 407 -43.53 -7.68 -12.68
C ALA A 407 -43.53 -9.03 -13.43
N LYS A 408 -43.37 -10.14 -12.70
CA LYS A 408 -43.37 -11.50 -13.26
C LYS A 408 -44.71 -11.89 -13.89
N SER A 409 -45.85 -11.53 -13.27
CA SER A 409 -47.18 -11.80 -13.84
C SER A 409 -47.52 -10.90 -15.03
N ALA A 410 -47.07 -9.63 -15.01
CA ALA A 410 -47.20 -8.72 -16.15
C ALA A 410 -46.41 -9.19 -17.38
N ILE A 411 -45.19 -9.70 -17.18
CA ILE A 411 -44.36 -10.29 -18.25
C ILE A 411 -45.01 -11.55 -18.83
N LYS A 412 -45.67 -12.37 -18.01
CA LYS A 412 -46.41 -13.57 -18.45
C LYS A 412 -47.75 -13.29 -19.13
N GLY A 413 -48.14 -12.02 -19.26
CA GLY A 413 -49.45 -11.65 -19.81
C GLY A 413 -50.63 -12.08 -18.93
N GLU A 414 -50.39 -12.46 -17.67
CA GLU A 414 -51.44 -12.88 -16.75
C GLU A 414 -52.27 -11.66 -16.36
N LYS A 415 -53.52 -11.60 -16.83
CA LYS A 415 -54.47 -10.55 -16.45
C LYS A 415 -54.83 -10.71 -14.97
N HIS A 416 -54.23 -9.90 -14.11
CA HIS A 416 -54.73 -9.75 -12.75
C HIS A 416 -56.15 -9.17 -12.79
N LYS A 417 -57.10 -9.85 -12.15
CA LYS A 417 -58.41 -9.26 -11.81
C LYS A 417 -58.12 -7.94 -11.11
N ARG A 418 -58.71 -6.85 -11.60
CA ARG A 418 -58.73 -5.57 -10.90
C ARG A 418 -59.41 -5.79 -9.54
N GLU A 419 -58.64 -6.12 -8.52
CA GLU A 419 -59.07 -5.88 -7.15
C GLU A 419 -59.32 -4.37 -7.07
N ARG A 420 -60.56 -4.00 -6.74
CA ARG A 420 -60.91 -2.61 -6.46
C ARG A 420 -60.01 -2.15 -5.31
N TRP A 421 -59.12 -1.23 -5.62
CA TRP A 421 -58.42 -0.47 -4.60
C TRP A 421 -59.46 0.41 -3.90
N ASN A 422 -59.75 0.14 -2.63
CA ASN A 422 -60.37 1.14 -1.77
C ASN A 422 -59.30 2.21 -1.52
N ILE A 423 -59.56 3.41 -2.01
CA ILE A 423 -58.69 4.59 -1.97
C ILE A 423 -58.65 5.24 -0.57
N GLU A 424 -59.22 4.60 0.46
CA GLU A 424 -59.28 5.21 1.80
C GLU A 424 -58.05 4.98 2.69
N ASP A 425 -57.15 4.03 2.38
CA ASP A 425 -55.98 3.73 3.24
C ASP A 425 -54.62 4.20 2.72
N ALA A 426 -54.58 5.03 1.69
CA ALA A 426 -53.33 5.61 1.19
C ALA A 426 -53.41 7.14 1.11
N LYS A 427 -53.17 7.80 2.25
CA LYS A 427 -52.65 9.18 2.25
C LYS A 427 -51.24 9.18 1.63
N GLY A 428 -51.22 9.15 0.30
CA GLY A 428 -50.06 9.40 -0.53
C GLY A 428 -49.56 10.82 -0.33
N GLY A 429 -48.27 10.94 0.00
CA GLY A 429 -47.59 12.21 0.21
C GLY A 429 -46.20 12.10 0.86
N ARG A 430 -45.86 10.95 1.46
CA ARG A 430 -44.60 10.79 2.23
C ARG A 430 -43.48 9.95 1.59
N VAL A 431 -43.77 9.16 0.55
CA VAL A 431 -42.79 8.18 0.03
C VAL A 431 -41.59 8.83 -0.68
N VAL A 432 -41.78 9.97 -1.35
CA VAL A 432 -40.68 10.72 -1.99
C VAL A 432 -39.89 11.54 -0.97
N GLN A 433 -40.55 11.97 0.12
CA GLN A 433 -39.94 12.70 1.21
C GLN A 433 -39.16 11.78 2.15
N ASP A 434 -39.55 10.51 2.27
CA ASP A 434 -38.88 9.50 3.11
C ASP A 434 -37.59 8.96 2.48
N ILE A 435 -37.49 8.92 1.15
CA ILE A 435 -36.25 8.53 0.44
C ILE A 435 -35.23 9.69 0.48
N LEU A 436 -35.70 10.94 0.37
CA LEU A 436 -34.87 12.13 0.54
C LEU A 436 -34.51 12.37 2.01
N SER A 437 -35.35 11.95 2.97
CA SER A 437 -35.05 12.00 4.40
C SER A 437 -34.08 10.90 4.82
N LEU A 438 -34.08 9.72 4.19
CA LEU A 438 -33.10 8.66 4.43
C LEU A 438 -31.69 9.03 3.94
N SER A 439 -31.57 9.72 2.80
CA SER A 439 -30.27 10.22 2.33
C SER A 439 -29.74 11.37 3.20
N THR A 440 -30.61 12.26 3.70
CA THR A 440 -30.23 13.28 4.68
C THR A 440 -29.98 12.71 6.07
N PHE A 441 -30.68 11.65 6.50
CA PHE A 441 -30.44 10.96 7.78
C PHE A 441 -29.11 10.18 7.77
N HIS A 442 -28.72 9.59 6.64
CA HIS A 442 -27.41 8.98 6.47
C HIS A 442 -26.28 10.01 6.43
N ALA A 443 -26.51 11.18 5.81
CA ALA A 443 -25.58 12.31 5.86
C ALA A 443 -25.47 12.90 7.29
N HIS A 444 -26.56 12.96 8.04
CA HIS A 444 -26.58 13.47 9.41
C HIS A 444 -25.94 12.48 10.42
N LEU A 445 -26.10 11.17 10.22
CA LEU A 445 -25.40 10.13 11.00
C LEU A 445 -23.90 10.10 10.71
N SER A 446 -23.50 10.42 9.47
CA SER A 446 -22.09 10.60 9.09
C SER A 446 -21.48 11.84 9.77
N LEU A 447 -22.20 12.96 9.81
CA LEU A 447 -21.79 14.18 10.52
C LEU A 447 -21.82 14.05 12.06
N CYS A 448 -22.80 13.33 12.63
CA CYS A 448 -22.85 13.10 14.08
C CYS A 448 -21.77 12.10 14.55
N ARG A 449 -21.38 11.12 13.72
CA ARG A 449 -20.22 10.26 13.99
C ARG A 449 -18.88 11.02 13.88
N SER A 450 -18.78 12.04 13.03
CA SER A 450 -17.58 12.89 12.97
C SER A 450 -17.45 13.81 14.19
N HIS A 451 -18.57 14.29 14.74
CA HIS A 451 -18.56 15.15 15.94
C HIS A 451 -18.43 14.36 17.26
N SER A 452 -18.90 13.12 17.33
CA SER A 452 -18.72 12.27 18.53
C SER A 452 -17.27 11.80 18.75
N ARG A 453 -16.40 11.89 17.73
CA ARG A 453 -14.97 11.56 17.83
C ARG A 453 -14.08 12.75 18.17
N GLN A 454 -14.61 13.98 18.14
CA GLN A 454 -13.93 15.15 18.71
C GLN A 454 -14.27 15.24 20.19
N GLY A 455 -13.39 14.72 21.05
CA GLY A 455 -13.58 14.65 22.50
C GLY A 455 -13.86 15.98 23.19
N LYS A 456 -15.13 16.38 23.23
CA LYS A 456 -15.67 17.33 24.22
C LYS A 456 -16.79 16.66 25.00
N GLN A 457 -16.39 15.78 25.93
CA GLN A 457 -17.24 15.39 27.04
C GLN A 457 -17.25 16.51 28.08
N SER A 458 -18.25 17.39 28.01
CA SER A 458 -18.90 17.87 29.23
C SER A 458 -20.24 18.52 28.90
N GLN A 459 -21.24 18.11 29.67
CA GLN A 459 -22.60 18.66 29.75
C GLN A 459 -23.55 18.37 28.58
N CYS A 460 -24.12 17.15 28.58
CA CYS A 460 -25.53 16.97 28.20
C CYS A 460 -26.14 15.89 29.08
N ARG A 461 -26.94 16.29 30.07
CA ARG A 461 -27.85 15.40 30.81
C ARG A 461 -29.21 15.45 30.12
N CYS A 462 -29.60 14.38 29.44
CA CYS A 462 -31.02 14.13 29.14
C CYS A 462 -31.34 12.67 29.47
N ARG A 463 -32.19 12.51 30.50
CA ARG A 463 -32.82 11.24 30.88
C ARG A 463 -34.06 11.02 30.00
N THR A 464 -34.18 9.77 29.50
CA THR A 464 -35.40 9.04 29.04
C THR A 464 -36.21 9.59 27.84
N PRO A 465 -36.68 8.72 26.93
CA PRO A 465 -37.43 9.13 25.74
C PRO A 465 -38.94 9.19 25.99
N LEU A 466 -39.60 10.25 25.48
CA LEU A 466 -41.05 10.31 25.27
C LEU A 466 -41.35 10.27 23.75
N PRO A 467 -42.54 9.80 23.34
CA PRO A 467 -42.80 9.39 21.97
C PRO A 467 -43.09 10.58 21.03
N VAL A 468 -42.76 10.35 19.77
CA VAL A 468 -42.72 11.31 18.66
C VAL A 468 -44.12 11.71 18.21
N GLY A 469 -44.49 12.94 18.51
CA GLY A 469 -45.61 13.67 17.94
C GLY A 469 -45.41 15.16 18.20
N ASP A 470 -45.52 15.97 17.15
CA ASP A 470 -45.48 17.45 17.17
C ASP A 470 -44.11 18.12 17.16
N TYR A 471 -43.46 18.14 15.99
CA TYR A 471 -42.51 19.18 15.62
C TYR A 471 -42.72 19.61 14.17
N LEU A 472 -43.70 20.48 13.93
CA LEU A 472 -43.78 21.32 12.72
C LEU A 472 -44.75 22.49 12.96
N HIS A 473 -44.43 23.37 13.90
CA HIS A 473 -44.88 24.76 13.93
C HIS A 473 -44.13 25.54 15.02
N ARG A 474 -42.93 26.05 14.68
CA ARG A 474 -42.27 27.23 15.28
C ARG A 474 -40.80 27.23 14.84
N CYS A 475 -40.48 27.96 13.79
CA CYS A 475 -39.18 28.58 13.56
C CYS A 475 -39.27 29.53 12.36
N LEU A 476 -40.17 30.52 12.46
CA LEU A 476 -40.03 31.79 11.74
C LEU A 476 -40.32 32.88 12.76
N GLY A 477 -39.32 33.70 13.04
CA GLY A 477 -39.42 34.85 13.93
C GLY A 477 -38.82 34.60 15.29
N GLN A 478 -37.53 34.90 15.43
CA GLN A 478 -37.04 35.91 16.36
C GLN A 478 -35.52 35.99 16.24
N GLY A 479 -35.03 37.21 15.99
CA GLY A 479 -33.61 37.50 15.90
C GLY A 479 -32.92 37.22 17.23
N CYS A 480 -31.76 36.57 17.16
CA CYS A 480 -30.82 36.51 18.26
C CYS A 480 -29.68 37.49 17.96
N SER A 481 -29.64 38.54 18.77
CA SER A 481 -28.53 39.48 18.91
C SER A 481 -27.28 38.77 19.45
N TYR A 482 -26.13 39.08 18.88
CA TYR A 482 -24.82 38.78 19.46
C TYR A 482 -24.57 39.69 20.67
N PRO A 483 -24.09 39.19 21.82
CA PRO A 483 -23.38 40.02 22.77
C PRO A 483 -21.90 40.03 22.39
N SER A 484 -21.41 41.20 22.00
CA SER A 484 -19.99 41.53 22.09
C SER A 484 -19.56 41.52 23.56
N LYS A 485 -18.45 40.85 23.86
CA LYS A 485 -17.61 41.20 25.01
C LYS A 485 -16.14 40.99 24.68
N GLU A 486 -15.44 42.09 24.91
CA GLU A 486 -14.00 42.31 24.90
C GLU A 486 -13.26 41.53 25.99
N GLU A 487 -11.95 41.44 25.74
CA GLU A 487 -10.82 41.42 26.69
C GLU A 487 -10.56 40.21 27.61
N GLY A 488 -9.32 39.72 27.49
CA GLY A 488 -8.68 38.89 28.51
C GLY A 488 -7.44 38.16 28.00
N ARG A 489 -6.26 38.80 28.17
CA ARG A 489 -4.92 38.17 28.05
C ARG A 489 -4.79 36.96 28.97
N TRP A 490 -4.11 35.90 28.52
CA TRP A 490 -2.79 35.44 28.97
C TRP A 490 -2.19 34.53 27.90
#